data_AF-A0A145P8D5-F1
#
_entry.id   AF-A0A145P8D5-F1
#
_cell.length_a   1.000
_cell.length_b   1.000
_cell.length_c   1.000
_cell.angle_alpha   90.00
_cell.angle_beta   90.00
_cell.angle_gamma   90.00
#
_symmetry.space_group_name_H-M   'P 1'
#
loop_
_entity.id
_entity.type
_entity.pdbx_description
1 polymer ?
#
loop_
_entity_poly.entity_id
_entity_poly.type
_entity_poly.pdbx_seq_one_letter_code
_entity_poly.pdbx_strand_id
1 'polypeptide(L)' 'FGLDGEEMWYADFIKGEGVVALPPFADPFTFLGFYEQAVGQQGVCKANLATAIKAYKNPEEKI' A
#
# COMPACT_ATOMS: atom_id res chain seq x y z
N PHE A 1 0.93 -5.62 -3.97
CA PHE A 1 1.35 -6.04 -5.32
C PHE A 1 0.35 -7.07 -5.80
N GLY A 2 -0.20 -6.87 -7.00
CA GLY A 2 -1.14 -7.80 -7.61
C GLY A 2 -0.73 -8.15 -9.03
N LEU A 3 -1.06 -9.36 -9.45
CA LEU A 3 -0.75 -9.91 -10.77
C LEU A 3 -2.01 -10.60 -11.29
N ASP A 4 -2.42 -10.31 -12.53
CA ASP A 4 -3.61 -10.89 -13.17
C ASP A 4 -4.92 -10.78 -12.36
N GLY A 5 -5.04 -9.70 -11.58
CA GLY A 5 -6.20 -9.45 -10.72
C GLY A 5 -6.14 -10.16 -9.36
N GLU A 6 -5.10 -10.94 -9.08
CA GLU A 6 -4.89 -11.61 -7.81
C GLU A 6 -3.94 -10.82 -6.90
N GLU A 7 -4.15 -10.91 -5.59
CA GLU A 7 -3.26 -10.31 -4.59
C GLU A 7 -2.10 -11.26 -4.27
N MET A 8 -0.88 -10.78 -4.50
CA MET A 8 0.35 -11.55 -4.23
C MET A 8 0.99 -11.12 -2.91
N TRP A 9 0.84 -9.85 -2.54
CA TRP A 9 1.45 -9.24 -1.36
C TRP A 9 0.72 -7.95 -0.97
N TYR A 10 0.62 -7.66 0.32
CA TYR A 10 0.16 -6.37 0.84
C TYR A 10 1.00 -5.88 2.02
N ALA A 11 0.95 -4.57 2.28
CA ALA A 11 1.57 -3.96 3.45
C ALA A 11 0.56 -3.91 4.60
N ASP A 12 0.83 -4.60 5.70
CA ASP A 12 0.10 -4.42 6.95
C ASP A 12 0.74 -3.27 7.74
N PHE A 13 0.19 -2.07 7.57
CA PHE A 13 0.71 -0.87 8.26
C PHE A 13 0.44 -0.88 9.78
N ILE A 14 -0.50 -1.69 10.27
CA ILE A 14 -0.76 -1.80 11.71
C ILE A 14 0.33 -2.65 12.36
N LYS A 15 0.68 -3.77 11.72
CA LYS A 15 1.73 -4.68 12.22
C LYS A 15 3.15 -4.25 11.86
N GLY A 16 3.29 -3.39 10.86
CA GLY A 16 4.60 -2.92 10.45
C GLY A 16 5.34 -3.88 9.51
N GLU A 17 4.62 -4.72 8.76
CA GLU A 17 5.21 -5.80 7.97
C GLU A 17 4.58 -5.96 6.57
N GLY A 18 5.33 -6.62 5.68
CA GLY A 18 4.82 -7.07 4.40
C GLY A 18 4.27 -8.48 4.50
N VAL A 19 3.04 -8.71 4.05
CA VAL A 19 2.37 -10.01 4.08
C VAL A 19 2.32 -10.58 2.66
N VAL A 20 2.84 -11.79 2.50
CA VAL A 20 2.69 -12.58 1.26
C VAL A 20 1.31 -13.22 1.27
N ALA A 21 0.49 -12.91 0.27
CA ALA A 21 -0.88 -13.40 0.15
C ALA A 21 -0.99 -14.72 -0.64
N LEU A 22 0.14 -15.18 -1.22
CA LEU A 22 0.23 -16.46 -1.93
C LEU A 22 -0.07 -17.65 -1.01
N PRO A 23 -0.74 -18.70 -1.52
CA PRO A 23 -0.95 -19.92 -0.76
C PRO A 23 0.37 -20.66 -0.49
N PRO A 24 0.44 -21.48 0.57
CA PRO A 24 1.68 -22.14 0.99
C PRO A 24 2.21 -23.20 0.01
N PHE A 25 1.41 -23.59 -0.99
CA PHE A 25 1.83 -24.51 -2.05
C PHE A 25 2.35 -23.80 -3.30
N ALA A 26 2.24 -22.47 -3.40
CA ALA A 26 2.81 -21.71 -4.49
C ALA A 26 4.34 -21.67 -4.38
N ASP A 27 5.02 -21.50 -5.51
CA ASP A 27 6.47 -21.33 -5.51
C ASP A 27 6.85 -20.11 -4.65
N PRO A 28 7.84 -20.24 -3.74
CA PRO A 28 8.20 -19.16 -2.83
C PRO A 28 8.64 -17.90 -3.58
N PHE A 29 8.04 -16.77 -3.22
CA PHE A 29 8.40 -15.45 -3.73
C PHE A 29 8.89 -14.56 -2.59
N THR A 30 9.91 -13.73 -2.85
CA THR A 30 10.45 -12.79 -1.85
C THR A 30 10.16 -11.36 -2.26
N PHE A 31 9.68 -10.55 -1.31
CA PHE A 31 9.32 -9.15 -1.51
C PHE A 31 10.21 -8.22 -0.67
N LEU A 32 11.53 -8.32 -0.87
CA LEU A 32 12.51 -7.54 -0.10
C LEU A 32 12.39 -6.05 -0.41
N GLY A 33 12.32 -5.20 0.62
CA GLY A 33 12.21 -3.75 0.47
C GLY A 33 10.81 -3.24 0.13
N PHE A 34 9.84 -4.13 -0.10
CA PHE A 34 8.48 -3.73 -0.49
C PHE A 34 7.75 -3.01 0.63
N TYR A 35 7.97 -3.40 1.89
CA TYR A 35 7.33 -2.75 3.02
C TYR A 35 7.86 -1.32 3.20
N GLU A 36 9.17 -1.12 3.16
CA GLU A 36 9.81 0.20 3.25
C GLU A 36 9.38 1.10 2.09
N GLN A 37 9.30 0.53 0.88
CA GLN A 37 8.74 1.23 -0.27
C GLN A 37 7.28 1.62 -0.04
N ALA A 38 6.45 0.73 0.50
CA ALA A 38 5.05 1.00 0.78
C ALA A 38 4.88 2.11 1.83
N VAL A 39 5.71 2.16 2.87
CA VAL A 39 5.74 3.27 3.84
C VAL A 39 6.07 4.60 3.14
N GLY A 40 7.08 4.61 2.28
CA GLY A 40 7.42 5.80 1.47
C GLY A 40 6.27 6.25 0.56
N GLN A 41 5.63 5.30 -0.13
CA GLN A 41 4.48 5.57 -1.00
C GLN A 41 3.25 6.05 -0.21
N GLN A 42 3.02 5.54 1.00
CA GLN A 42 1.95 6.05 1.87
C GLN A 42 2.16 7.52 2.23
N GLY A 43 3.41 7.93 2.51
CA GLY A 43 3.77 9.32 2.73
C GLY A 43 3.49 10.21 1.53
N VAL A 44 3.90 9.77 0.33
CA VAL A 44 3.63 10.48 -0.94
C VAL A 44 2.12 10.59 -1.20
N CYS A 45 1.37 9.50 -0.97
CA CYS A 45 -0.08 9.48 -1.13
C CYS A 45 -0.78 10.53 -0.26
N LYS A 46 -0.42 10.61 1.03
CA LYS A 46 -0.95 11.63 1.96
C LYS A 46 -0.62 13.06 1.51
N ALA A 47 0.61 13.31 1.05
CA ALA A 47 1.01 14.62 0.54
C ALA A 47 0.24 15.02 -0.73
N ASN A 48 0.05 14.07 -1.66
CA ASN A 48 -0.74 14.28 -2.87
C ASN A 48 -2.22 14.55 -2.53
N LEU A 49 -2.79 13.80 -1.59
CA LEU A 49 -4.17 14.00 -1.13
C LEU A 49 -4.37 15.40 -0.54
N ALA A 50 -3.46 15.84 0.35
CA ALA A 50 -3.51 17.20 0.92
C ALA A 50 -3.42 18.28 -0.17
N THR A 51 -2.58 18.06 -1.18
CA THR A 51 -2.46 18.97 -2.33
C THR A 51 -3.76 19.02 -3.14
N ALA A 52 -4.38 17.87 -3.40
CA ALA A 52 -5.63 17.78 -4.14
C ALA A 52 -6.81 18.42 -3.38
N ILE A 53 -6.94 18.17 -2.07
CA ILE A 53 -7.95 18.80 -1.20
C ILE A 53 -7.88 20.33 -1.33
N LYS A 54 -6.67 20.89 -1.27
CA LYS A 54 -6.44 22.33 -1.42
C LYS A 54 -6.78 22.83 -2.83
N ALA A 55 -6.35 22.12 -3.87
CA ALA A 55 -6.55 22.52 -5.27
C ALA A 55 -8.03 22.50 -5.66
N TYR A 56 -8.77 21.46 -5.25
CA TYR A 56 -10.17 21.25 -5.62
C TYR A 56 -11.17 21.82 -4.61
N LYS A 57 -10.69 22.44 -3.52
CA LYS A 57 -11.54 22.94 -2.42
C LYS A 57 -12.50 21.86 -1.91
N ASN A 58 -12.03 20.62 -1.86
CA ASN A 58 -12.82 19.45 -1.48
C ASN A 58 -12.42 19.04 -0.05
N PRO A 59 -13.07 19.58 0.99
CA PRO A 59 -12.70 19.29 2.37
C PRO A 59 -12.84 17.80 2.68
N GLU A 60 -12.11 17.32 3.67
CA GLU A 60 -12.21 15.93 4.12
C GLU A 60 -13.65 15.59 4.52
N GLU A 61 -14.09 14.40 4.09
CA GLU A 61 -15.37 13.85 4.55
C GLU A 61 -15.28 13.57 6.05
N LYS A 62 -16.27 14.04 6.80
CA LYS A 62 -16.38 13.75 8.22
C LYS A 62 -16.95 12.35 8.37
N ILE A 63 -16.14 11.43 8.88
CA ILE A 63 -16.51 10.05 9.24
C ILE A 63 -17.15 10.03 10.61
#